data_AF-A0AAJ2C8B3-F1
#
_entry.id   AF-A0AAJ2C8B3-F1
#
_cell.length_a   1.000
_cell.length_b   1.000
_cell.length_c   1.000
_cell.angle_alpha   90.00
_cell.angle_beta   90.00
_cell.angle_gamma   90.00
#
_symmetry.space_group_name_H-M   'P 1'
#
loop_
_entity.id
_entity.type
_entity.pdbx_description
1 polymer ?
#
loop_
_entity_poly.entity_id
_entity_poly.type
_entity_poly.pdbx_seq_one_letter_code
_entity_poly.pdbx_strand_id
1 'polypeptide(L)'
;MFQNPFSFEGRIRRKEYAISLFIYFTLFISFGIIDVFIGEENIFRLILRIVWIFLIWFKLAQSAKRSQDLGKAWWFLFMPFCDLWLLFKTSQYGNNKYGLNPKGLGNPEPENL
;
A
#
# COMPACT_ATOMS: atom_id res chain seq x y z
N MET A 1 -11.22 -7.24 -3.68
CA MET A 1 -9.91 -6.92 -4.29
C MET A 1 -9.07 -6.02 -3.40
N PHE A 2 -9.66 -5.12 -2.60
CA PHE A 2 -8.97 -4.41 -1.51
C PHE A 2 -9.63 -4.73 -0.17
N GLN A 3 -9.17 -5.77 0.51
CA GLN A 3 -9.63 -6.06 1.86
C GLN A 3 -8.87 -5.16 2.85
N ASN A 4 -9.60 -4.31 3.59
CA ASN A 4 -9.07 -3.38 4.58
C ASN A 4 -7.93 -2.48 4.05
N PRO A 5 -8.19 -1.58 3.08
CA PRO A 5 -7.14 -0.81 2.39
C PRO A 5 -6.30 0.12 3.27
N PHE A 6 -6.82 0.53 4.43
CA PHE A 6 -6.14 1.40 5.39
C PHE A 6 -5.50 0.65 6.56
N SER A 7 -5.59 -0.69 6.58
CA SER A 7 -4.92 -1.54 7.58
C SER A 7 -3.51 -1.88 7.11
N PHE A 8 -2.59 -2.08 8.06
CA PHE A 8 -1.23 -2.56 7.79
C PHE A 8 -1.13 -4.08 7.75
N GLU A 9 -2.24 -4.79 7.97
CA GLU A 9 -2.25 -6.24 8.10
C GLU A 9 -2.70 -6.93 6.81
N GLY A 10 -2.01 -8.03 6.53
CA GLY A 10 -2.33 -8.96 5.45
C GLY A 10 -1.37 -8.86 4.27
N ARG A 11 -1.67 -9.63 3.23
CA ARG A 11 -0.79 -9.80 2.08
C ARG A 11 -1.52 -9.38 0.81
N ILE A 12 -0.91 -8.49 0.04
CA ILE A 12 -1.46 -8.04 -1.25
C ILE A 12 -0.55 -8.43 -2.41
N ARG A 13 -1.18 -8.67 -3.57
CA ARG A 13 -0.48 -9.07 -4.81
C ARG A 13 0.03 -7.84 -5.57
N ARG A 14 0.94 -8.07 -6.52
CA ARG A 14 1.49 -7.03 -7.41
C ARG A 14 0.42 -6.20 -8.12
N LYS A 15 -0.64 -6.85 -8.64
CA LYS A 15 -1.73 -6.15 -9.36
C LYS A 15 -2.45 -5.16 -8.45
N GLU A 16 -2.80 -5.60 -7.25
CA GLU A 16 -3.46 -4.76 -6.25
C GLU A 16 -2.56 -3.60 -5.85
N TYR A 17 -1.29 -3.88 -5.56
CA TYR A 17 -0.31 -2.85 -5.24
C TYR A 17 -0.07 -1.85 -6.38
N ALA A 18 0.00 -2.31 -7.64
CA ALA A 18 0.14 -1.44 -8.81
C ALA A 18 -1.06 -0.49 -8.96
N ILE A 19 -2.28 -1.00 -8.75
CA ILE A 19 -3.49 -0.17 -8.77
C ILE A 19 -3.47 0.80 -7.58
N SER A 20 -3.05 0.39 -6.39
CA SER A 20 -2.90 1.28 -5.23
C SER A 20 -1.92 2.42 -5.49
N LEU A 21 -0.76 2.13 -6.10
CA LEU A 21 0.20 3.16 -6.51
C LEU A 21 -0.39 4.10 -7.56
N PHE A 22 -1.10 3.55 -8.55
CA PHE A 22 -1.75 4.35 -9.59
C PHE A 22 -2.80 5.31 -9.01
N ILE A 23 -3.65 4.84 -8.11
CA ILE A 23 -4.63 5.66 -7.37
C ILE A 23 -3.90 6.74 -6.56
N TYR A 24 -2.86 6.34 -5.82
CA TYR A 24 -2.08 7.27 -5.01
C TYR A 24 -1.47 8.40 -5.85
N PHE A 25 -0.75 8.09 -6.93
CA PHE A 25 -0.11 9.10 -7.77
C PHE A 25 -1.14 10.00 -8.47
N THR A 26 -2.25 9.44 -8.95
CA THR A 26 -3.32 10.20 -9.59
C THR A 26 -3.93 11.22 -8.63
N LEU A 27 -4.26 10.80 -7.40
CA LEU A 27 -4.81 11.69 -6.38
C LEU A 27 -3.78 12.68 -5.86
N PHE A 28 -2.52 12.25 -5.69
CA PHE A 28 -1.41 13.11 -5.27
C PHE A 28 -1.23 14.27 -6.26
N ILE A 29 -1.15 13.98 -7.56
CA ILE A 29 -1.00 15.01 -8.59
C ILE A 29 -2.24 15.92 -8.63
N SER A 30 -3.44 15.33 -8.63
CA SER A 30 -4.69 16.10 -8.67
C SER A 30 -4.83 17.07 -7.50
N PHE A 31 -4.59 16.60 -6.27
CA PHE A 31 -4.65 17.46 -5.09
C PHE A 31 -3.50 18.46 -5.01
N GLY A 32 -2.30 18.09 -5.50
CA GLY A 32 -1.18 19.01 -5.61
C GLY A 32 -1.48 20.19 -6.55
N ILE A 33 -2.12 19.92 -7.69
CA ILE A 33 -2.56 20.98 -8.61
C ILE A 33 -3.58 21.89 -7.91
N ILE A 34 -4.57 21.32 -7.23
CA ILE A 34 -5.59 22.11 -6.52
C ILE A 34 -4.95 22.99 -5.43
N ASP A 35 -4.01 22.45 -4.65
CA ASP A 35 -3.36 23.15 -3.54
C ASP A 35 -2.63 24.43 -3.99
N VAL A 36 -2.01 24.41 -5.19
CA VAL A 36 -1.35 25.58 -5.80
C VAL A 36 -2.32 26.74 -6.05
N PHE A 37 -3.59 26.46 -6.33
CA PHE A 37 -4.60 27.48 -6.62
C PHE A 37 -5.39 27.95 -5.40
N ILE A 38 -5.22 27.31 -4.24
CA ILE A 38 -5.92 27.69 -3.00
C ILE A 38 -5.09 28.71 -2.22
N GLY A 39 -5.70 29.82 -1.79
CA GLY A 39 -5.03 30.83 -0.94
C GLY A 39 -4.68 30.31 0.47
N GLU A 40 -3.69 30.91 1.12
CA GLU A 40 -3.18 30.51 2.45
C GLU A 40 -4.26 30.51 3.55
N GLU A 41 -5.10 31.55 3.61
CA GLU A 41 -6.12 31.74 4.66
C GLU A 41 -7.44 31.00 4.37
N ASN A 42 -7.45 30.08 3.41
CA ASN A 42 -8.66 29.37 3.02
C ASN A 42 -8.87 28.10 3.85
N ILE A 43 -10.05 27.93 4.46
CA ILE A 43 -10.41 26.73 5.22
C ILE A 43 -10.28 25.43 4.40
N PHE A 44 -10.44 25.50 3.08
CA PHE A 44 -10.22 24.35 2.18
C PHE A 44 -8.77 23.84 2.22
N ARG A 45 -7.78 24.70 2.52
CA ARG A 45 -6.38 24.29 2.68
C ARG A 45 -6.19 23.37 3.88
N LEU A 46 -6.88 23.63 5.00
CA LEU A 46 -6.86 22.73 6.15
C LEU A 46 -7.45 21.37 5.80
N ILE A 47 -8.56 21.35 5.06
CA ILE A 47 -9.19 20.11 4.59
C ILE A 47 -8.22 19.34 3.68
N LEU A 48 -7.55 20.01 2.74
CA LEU A 48 -6.55 19.36 1.88
C LEU A 48 -5.42 18.73 2.69
N ARG A 49 -4.90 19.40 3.73
CA ARG A 49 -3.88 18.81 4.62
C ARG A 49 -4.33 17.50 5.27
N ILE A 50 -5.59 17.42 5.68
CA ILE A 50 -6.16 16.18 6.23
C ILE A 50 -6.24 15.10 5.15
N VAL A 51 -6.69 15.45 3.95
CA VAL A 51 -6.73 14.53 2.79
C VAL A 51 -5.33 13.98 2.48
N TRP A 52 -4.30 14.83 2.52
CA TRP A 52 -2.90 14.41 2.35
C TRP A 52 -2.47 13.34 3.36
N ILE A 53 -2.84 13.49 4.63
CA ILE A 53 -2.54 12.50 5.68
C ILE A 53 -3.17 11.15 5.35
N PHE A 54 -4.46 11.12 4.99
CA PHE A 54 -5.14 9.89 4.61
C PHE A 54 -4.54 9.25 3.35
N LEU A 55 -4.14 10.06 2.38
CA LEU A 55 -3.52 9.59 1.15
C LEU A 55 -2.15 8.94 1.40
N ILE A 56 -1.34 9.57 2.25
CA ILE A 56 -0.04 9.01 2.69
C ILE A 56 -0.27 7.73 3.49
N TRP A 57 -1.25 7.72 4.41
CA TRP A 57 -1.59 6.54 5.20
C TRP A 57 -1.98 5.36 4.32
N PHE A 58 -2.82 5.59 3.32
CA PHE A 58 -3.18 4.59 2.32
C PHE A 58 -1.93 4.04 1.60
N LYS A 59 -1.03 4.91 1.12
CA LYS A 59 0.22 4.48 0.46
C LYS A 59 1.07 3.59 1.37
N LEU A 60 1.23 3.99 2.63
CA LEU A 60 2.01 3.25 3.61
C LEU A 60 1.37 1.89 3.92
N ALA A 61 0.07 1.85 4.16
CA ALA A 61 -0.68 0.63 4.44
C ALA A 61 -0.53 -0.39 3.29
N GLN A 62 -0.76 0.05 2.05
CA GLN A 62 -0.66 -0.81 0.87
C GLN A 62 0.78 -1.30 0.63
N SER A 63 1.76 -0.42 0.77
CA SER A 63 3.17 -0.81 0.60
C SER A 63 3.62 -1.77 1.70
N ALA A 64 3.13 -1.59 2.94
CA ALA A 64 3.43 -2.48 4.05
C ALA A 64 2.88 -3.89 3.79
N LYS A 65 1.62 -4.03 3.38
CA LYS A 65 1.04 -5.34 3.01
C LYS A 65 1.79 -6.01 1.86
N ARG A 66 2.31 -5.23 0.90
CA ARG A 66 3.12 -5.74 -0.20
C ARG A 66 4.49 -6.23 0.30
N SER A 67 5.11 -5.50 1.23
CA SER A 67 6.36 -5.91 1.89
C SER A 67 6.16 -7.20 2.71
N GLN A 68 5.06 -7.28 3.45
CA GLN A 68 4.65 -8.45 4.21
C GLN A 68 4.40 -9.68 3.32
N ASP A 69 3.85 -9.48 2.12
CA ASP A 69 3.72 -10.56 1.13
C ASP A 69 5.07 -11.11 0.63
N LEU A 70 6.15 -10.32 0.73
CA LEU A 70 7.52 -10.76 0.47
C LEU A 70 8.23 -11.33 1.71
N GLY A 71 7.53 -11.44 2.85
CA GLY A 71 8.12 -11.85 4.13
C GLY A 71 9.03 -10.81 4.77
N LYS A 72 8.97 -9.56 4.29
CA LYS A 72 9.78 -8.44 4.80
C LYS A 72 8.96 -7.62 5.78
N ALA A 73 9.65 -6.96 6.71
CA ALA A 73 9.01 -6.07 7.66
C ALA A 73 8.64 -4.71 7.02
N TRP A 74 7.79 -3.95 7.70
CA TRP A 74 7.26 -2.69 7.19
C TRP A 74 8.33 -1.60 7.04
N TRP A 75 9.40 -1.61 7.85
CA TRP A 75 10.51 -0.66 7.72
C TRP A 75 11.31 -0.82 6.43
N PHE A 76 11.11 -1.90 5.67
CA PHE A 76 11.68 -2.03 4.33
C PHE A 76 11.29 -0.83 3.45
N LEU A 77 10.09 -0.25 3.67
CA LEU A 77 9.58 0.89 2.89
C LEU A 77 10.47 2.14 2.88
N PHE A 78 11.37 2.31 3.85
CA PHE A 78 12.27 3.46 3.91
C PHE A 78 13.52 3.30 3.04
N MET A 79 13.78 2.11 2.47
CA MET A 79 14.88 1.97 1.53
C MET A 79 14.56 2.68 0.20
N PRO A 80 15.55 3.31 -0.44
CA PRO A 80 15.38 3.91 -1.75
C PRO A 80 14.97 2.83 -2.78
N PHE A 81 14.17 3.21 -3.77
CA PHE A 81 13.64 2.32 -4.81
C PHE A 81 12.76 1.15 -4.33
N CYS A 82 12.26 1.20 -3.09
CA CYS A 82 11.39 0.16 -2.56
C CYS A 82 10.13 -0.07 -3.39
N ASP A 83 9.46 0.99 -3.81
CA ASP A 83 8.21 0.84 -4.55
C ASP A 83 8.43 0.07 -5.87
N LEU A 84 9.58 0.28 -6.54
CA LEU A 84 9.98 -0.50 -7.72
C LEU A 84 10.25 -1.98 -7.36
N TRP A 85 11.03 -2.23 -6.29
CA TRP A 85 11.29 -3.59 -5.83
C TRP A 85 10.00 -4.36 -5.50
N LEU A 86 9.08 -3.70 -4.79
CA LEU A 86 7.78 -4.23 -4.38
C LEU A 86 6.87 -4.52 -5.59
N LEU A 87 6.98 -3.73 -6.66
CA LEU A 87 6.22 -3.91 -7.91
C LEU A 87 6.68 -5.15 -8.68
N PHE A 88 7.99 -5.39 -8.74
CA PHE A 88 8.57 -6.45 -9.59
C PHE A 88 8.82 -7.78 -8.88
N LYS A 89 8.97 -7.83 -7.55
CA LYS A 89 9.27 -9.08 -6.82
C LYS A 89 8.05 -9.99 -6.63
N THR A 90 8.25 -11.31 -6.68
CA THR A 90 7.20 -12.33 -6.50
C THR A 90 6.88 -12.51 -5.03
N SER A 91 5.62 -12.83 -4.72
CA SER A 91 5.17 -13.24 -3.38
C SER A 91 6.04 -14.36 -2.81
N GLN A 92 6.22 -14.36 -1.49
CA GLN A 92 6.81 -15.48 -0.76
C GLN A 92 5.93 -16.73 -0.97
N TYR A 93 6.56 -17.86 -1.28
CA TYR A 93 5.88 -19.15 -1.42
C TYR A 93 5.35 -19.62 -0.06
N GLY A 94 4.15 -20.18 -0.05
CA GLY A 94 3.45 -20.62 1.15
C GLY A 94 2.96 -19.52 2.09
N ASN A 95 2.47 -19.95 3.25
CA ASN A 95 2.09 -19.05 4.32
C ASN A 95 3.33 -18.41 4.96
N ASN A 96 3.13 -17.26 5.58
CA ASN A 96 4.13 -16.64 6.45
C ASN A 96 3.44 -16.05 7.67
N LYS A 97 4.20 -15.38 8.54
CA LYS A 97 3.66 -14.75 9.76
C LYS A 97 2.58 -13.67 9.52
N TYR A 98 2.41 -13.24 8.27
CA TYR A 98 1.40 -12.25 7.85
C TYR A 98 0.18 -12.89 7.17
N GLY A 99 0.13 -14.23 7.13
CA GLY A 99 -1.00 -15.00 6.63
C GLY A 99 -0.70 -15.85 5.39
N LEU A 100 -1.76 -16.43 4.86
CA LEU A 100 -1.74 -17.31 3.69
C LEU A 100 -1.30 -16.58 2.43
N ASN A 101 -0.66 -17.31 1.50
CA ASN A 101 -0.32 -16.79 0.18
C ASN A 101 -1.59 -16.35 -0.55
N PRO A 102 -1.70 -15.09 -1.00
CA PRO A 102 -2.85 -14.60 -1.78
C PRO A 102 -3.08 -15.33 -3.11
N LYS A 103 -2.10 -16.11 -3.58
CA LYS A 103 -2.22 -16.96 -4.76
C LYS A 103 -2.60 -18.41 -4.45
N GLY A 104 -2.70 -18.80 -3.18
CA GLY A 104 -2.90 -20.20 -2.78
C GLY A 104 -1.65 -21.08 -2.87
N LEU A 105 -0.57 -20.60 -3.49
CA LEU A 105 0.62 -21.41 -3.77
C LEU A 105 1.40 -21.75 -2.49
N GLY A 106 1.50 -23.05 -2.19
CA GLY A 106 2.26 -23.58 -1.05
C GLY A 106 1.60 -23.38 0.31
N ASN A 107 0.33 -22.98 0.36
CA ASN A 107 -0.39 -22.91 1.61
C ASN A 107 -0.57 -24.32 2.20
N PRO A 108 -0.56 -24.47 3.53
CA PRO A 108 -0.87 -25.75 4.16
C PRO A 108 -2.26 -26.21 3.71
N GLU A 109 -2.40 -27.51 3.47
CA GLU A 109 -3.71 -28.12 3.27
C GLU A 109 -4.58 -27.90 4.51
N PRO A 110 -5.91 -27.78 4.35
CA PRO A 110 -6.82 -27.42 5.43
C PRO A 110 -6.79 -28.39 6.63
N GLU A 111 -6.28 -29.61 6.46
CA GLU A 111 -6.12 -30.60 7.53
C GLU A 111 -4.90 -30.36 8.44
N ASN A 112 -3.98 -29.46 8.07
CA ASN A 112 -2.73 -29.18 8.79
C ASN A 112 -2.71 -27.79 9.46
N LEU A 113 -3.88 -27.19 9.72
CA LEU A 113 -4.04 -25.87 10.37
C LEU A 113 -4.38 -25.96 11.86
#